data_AF-A0A0X8JQA3-F1
#
_entry.id   AF-A0A0X8JQA3-F1
#
_cell.length_a   1.000
_cell.length_b   1.000
_cell.length_c   1.000
_cell.angle_alpha   90.00
_cell.angle_beta   90.00
_cell.angle_gamma   90.00
#
_symmetry.space_group_name_H-M   'P 1'
#
loop_
_entity.id
_entity.type
_entity.pdbx_description
1 polymer ?
#
loop_
_entity_poly.entity_id
_entity_poly.type
_entity_poly.pdbx_seq_one_letter_code
_entity_poly.pdbx_strand_id
1 'polypeptide(L)'
;MHIITEQDANLYNLVQKSIFIMCGLDIVYYNRCFTDVSGIQKMGLKNISILDFISEKDIIPIKEYVKKIEHTEYLSCLTNKVQIKLLNKLSKEYITEISMIKISYLGKESYLCTLNDITEFFISSRKLKRILNAIPDVVIEFDKNHDKIKAANSAIEGVYGIPDEQFTQNIFHPIDLVYEEDKEYVKSFYNNLLDEEYGKIEYRIISANGLIKWVRDEGEVVYKDYGNGEVLKVYHFIRDITERKKNIEQLKVSEKKYRKIFEHSTDPIFVSDSDGAFIDINNAALRLFGFSEKKDALLKNVHEIYADPQKRDIMMGLLKEKGSLSDYPMQIKTHRGDIIDVTVTIGCRKNIRTGKIKSIQTIIHDITDVIKKTEIESYRRTLGGIADRINNITQSQIMHYGLIYEYIESFENASIDEKNNIINDIIDVLNDSKRVVYDLKDLGAAIRRIYHNPEPPKAVSDGLGGVLFDLHLDE
;
A
#
# COMPACT_ATOMS: atom_id res chain seq x y z
N MET A 1 -23.07 -39.52 -60.90
CA MET A 1 -23.02 -38.13 -61.41
C MET A 1 -24.45 -37.64 -61.57
N HIS A 2 -24.88 -36.65 -60.78
CA HIS A 2 -26.16 -35.98 -61.04
C HIS A 2 -25.99 -35.03 -62.23
N ILE A 3 -26.83 -35.20 -63.24
CA ILE A 3 -26.89 -34.32 -64.41
C ILE A 3 -27.93 -33.25 -64.11
N ILE A 4 -27.51 -31.98 -64.06
CA ILE A 4 -28.37 -30.84 -63.80
C ILE A 4 -28.62 -30.13 -65.13
N THR A 5 -29.89 -30.00 -65.52
CA THR A 5 -30.31 -29.25 -66.71
C THR A 5 -30.53 -27.77 -66.39
N GLU A 6 -30.70 -26.94 -67.42
CA GLU A 6 -30.97 -25.51 -67.25
C GLU A 6 -32.32 -25.23 -66.55
N GLN A 7 -33.30 -26.14 -66.72
CA GLN A 7 -34.58 -26.09 -66.00
C GLN A 7 -34.41 -26.43 -64.51
N ASP A 8 -33.56 -27.41 -64.19
CA ASP A 8 -33.22 -27.75 -62.80
C ASP A 8 -32.48 -26.62 -62.09
N ALA A 9 -31.66 -25.86 -62.83
CA ALA A 9 -30.96 -24.71 -62.29
C ALA A 9 -31.92 -23.60 -61.83
N ASN A 10 -33.08 -23.44 -62.48
CA ASN A 10 -34.07 -22.43 -62.08
C ASN A 10 -34.75 -22.75 -60.74
N LEU A 11 -34.82 -24.02 -60.34
CA LEU A 11 -35.32 -24.41 -59.01
C LEU A 11 -34.41 -23.89 -57.88
N TYR A 12 -33.10 -23.72 -58.12
CA TYR A 12 -32.18 -23.15 -57.12
C TYR A 12 -32.42 -21.67 -56.81
N ASN A 13 -33.18 -20.93 -57.63
CA ASN A 13 -33.59 -19.56 -57.31
C ASN A 13 -34.65 -19.49 -56.20
N LEU A 14 -35.32 -20.61 -55.90
CA LEU A 14 -36.29 -20.71 -54.80
C LEU A 14 -35.61 -21.01 -53.45
N VAL A 15 -34.33 -21.38 -53.46
CA VAL A 15 -33.58 -21.73 -52.25
C VAL A 15 -33.04 -20.47 -51.59
N GLN A 16 -33.32 -20.29 -50.29
CA GLN A 16 -32.85 -19.16 -49.48
C GLN A 16 -31.37 -19.23 -49.06
N LYS A 17 -30.56 -20.05 -49.75
CA LYS A 17 -29.11 -20.15 -49.54
C LYS A 17 -28.40 -19.60 -50.77
N SER A 18 -27.24 -18.96 -50.58
CA SER A 18 -26.41 -18.49 -51.69
C SER A 18 -25.80 -19.69 -52.41
N ILE A 19 -26.21 -19.92 -53.66
CA ILE A 19 -25.79 -21.05 -54.48
C ILE A 19 -25.17 -20.54 -55.78
N PHE A 20 -24.07 -21.15 -56.19
CA PHE A 20 -23.43 -20.90 -57.48
C PHE A 20 -22.80 -22.18 -58.03
N ILE A 21 -22.65 -22.26 -59.35
CA ILE A 21 -22.01 -23.38 -60.03
C ILE A 21 -20.71 -22.87 -60.65
N MET A 22 -19.63 -23.60 -60.43
CA MET A 22 -18.33 -23.34 -61.04
C MET A 22 -17.98 -24.40 -62.08
N CYS A 23 -17.42 -23.98 -63.21
CA CYS A 23 -16.73 -24.87 -64.16
C CYS A 23 -15.24 -24.50 -64.09
N GLY A 24 -14.43 -25.33 -63.45
CA GLY A 24 -13.09 -24.91 -63.02
C GLY A 24 -13.19 -23.84 -61.93
N LEU A 25 -12.67 -22.63 -62.20
CA LEU A 25 -12.73 -21.47 -61.30
C LEU A 25 -13.71 -20.38 -61.76
N ASP A 26 -14.38 -20.59 -62.89
CA ASP A 26 -15.31 -19.63 -63.47
C ASP A 26 -16.73 -19.92 -63.01
N ILE A 27 -17.45 -18.88 -62.60
CA ILE A 27 -18.84 -18.99 -62.15
C ILE A 27 -19.75 -19.02 -63.38
N VAL A 28 -20.38 -20.16 -63.63
CA VAL A 28 -21.25 -20.38 -64.80
C VAL A 28 -22.74 -20.22 -64.48
N TYR A 29 -23.11 -20.25 -63.20
CA TYR A 29 -24.46 -19.98 -62.71
C TYR A 29 -24.40 -19.47 -61.28
N TYR A 30 -25.34 -18.61 -60.88
CA TYR A 30 -25.56 -18.23 -59.49
C TYR A 30 -27.03 -17.85 -59.26
N ASN A 31 -27.50 -18.01 -58.04
CA ASN A 31 -28.86 -17.64 -57.66
C ASN A 31 -28.94 -16.22 -57.08
N ARG A 32 -30.17 -15.74 -56.81
CA ARG A 32 -30.41 -14.40 -56.25
C ARG A 32 -29.71 -14.17 -54.90
N CYS A 33 -29.69 -15.16 -54.01
CA CYS A 33 -29.02 -15.02 -52.71
C CYS A 33 -27.50 -14.84 -52.88
N PHE A 34 -26.89 -15.40 -53.92
CA PHE A 34 -25.50 -15.13 -54.25
C PHE A 34 -25.28 -13.69 -54.73
N THR A 35 -26.22 -13.10 -55.49
CA THR A 35 -26.11 -11.68 -55.90
C THR A 35 -26.12 -10.73 -54.72
N ASP A 36 -26.90 -11.04 -53.67
CA ASP A 36 -26.97 -10.20 -52.47
C ASP A 36 -25.64 -10.23 -51.69
N VAL A 37 -24.99 -11.39 -51.61
CA VAL A 37 -23.71 -11.57 -50.91
C VAL A 37 -22.52 -11.04 -51.73
N SER A 38 -22.51 -11.26 -53.05
CA SER A 38 -21.40 -10.90 -53.96
C SER A 38 -21.49 -9.50 -54.56
N GLY A 39 -22.67 -8.88 -54.56
CA GLY A 39 -22.93 -7.54 -55.13
C GLY A 39 -22.96 -7.48 -56.66
N ILE A 40 -23.04 -8.63 -57.34
CA ILE A 40 -23.09 -8.72 -58.79
C ILE A 40 -24.52 -8.48 -59.29
N GLN A 41 -24.70 -7.53 -60.22
CA GLN A 41 -25.96 -7.40 -60.96
C GLN A 41 -26.02 -8.40 -62.12
N LYS A 42 -27.21 -8.91 -62.40
CA LYS A 42 -27.53 -10.04 -63.29
C LYS A 42 -27.07 -9.92 -64.77
N MET A 43 -26.42 -8.82 -65.16
CA MET A 43 -26.03 -8.53 -66.54
C MET A 43 -24.60 -8.99 -66.84
N GLY A 44 -24.46 -10.26 -67.23
CA GLY A 44 -23.28 -10.78 -67.93
C GLY A 44 -22.47 -11.81 -67.14
N LEU A 45 -22.82 -13.09 -67.29
CA LEU A 45 -22.08 -14.26 -66.77
C LEU A 45 -20.73 -14.53 -67.47
N LYS A 46 -20.19 -13.60 -68.27
CA LYS A 46 -18.93 -13.82 -69.00
C LYS A 46 -17.75 -13.23 -68.22
N ASN A 47 -16.76 -14.07 -67.91
CA ASN A 47 -15.49 -13.77 -67.23
C ASN A 47 -15.58 -13.39 -65.74
N ILE A 48 -16.43 -14.05 -64.96
CA ILE A 48 -16.48 -13.86 -63.50
C ILE A 48 -15.81 -15.07 -62.85
N SER A 49 -14.63 -14.88 -62.26
CA SER A 49 -13.96 -15.91 -61.49
C SER A 49 -14.37 -15.81 -60.02
N ILE A 50 -14.44 -16.96 -59.33
CA ILE A 50 -14.61 -16.93 -57.87
C ILE A 50 -13.45 -16.18 -57.19
N LEU A 51 -12.25 -16.23 -57.78
CA LEU A 51 -11.04 -15.57 -57.27
C LEU A 51 -11.19 -14.05 -57.14
N ASP A 52 -12.07 -13.45 -57.94
CA ASP A 52 -12.34 -11.99 -57.89
C ASP A 52 -13.04 -11.56 -56.58
N PHE A 53 -13.58 -12.52 -55.83
CA PHE A 53 -14.35 -12.29 -54.61
C PHE A 53 -13.66 -12.83 -53.35
N ILE A 54 -12.43 -13.32 -53.45
CA ILE A 54 -11.73 -13.95 -52.33
C ILE A 54 -10.52 -13.11 -51.96
N SER A 55 -10.22 -12.98 -50.66
CA SER A 55 -8.99 -12.32 -50.23
C SER A 55 -7.74 -13.07 -50.74
N GLU A 56 -6.65 -12.36 -51.06
CA GLU A 56 -5.41 -12.98 -51.57
C GLU A 56 -4.90 -14.14 -50.71
N LYS A 57 -5.12 -14.07 -49.39
CA LYS A 57 -4.71 -15.09 -48.42
C LYS A 57 -5.53 -16.38 -48.52
N ASP A 58 -6.77 -16.29 -49.00
CA ASP A 58 -7.72 -17.42 -49.05
C ASP A 58 -7.78 -18.08 -50.44
N ILE A 59 -7.07 -17.53 -51.44
CA ILE A 59 -6.97 -18.09 -52.80
C ILE A 59 -6.32 -19.49 -52.79
N ILE A 60 -5.23 -19.65 -52.03
CA ILE A 60 -4.49 -20.92 -51.93
C ILE A 60 -5.36 -22.01 -51.29
N PRO A 61 -5.98 -21.78 -50.11
CA PRO A 61 -6.93 -22.73 -49.50
C PRO A 61 -8.02 -23.22 -50.45
N ILE A 62 -8.60 -22.33 -51.26
CA ILE A 62 -9.67 -22.70 -52.18
C ILE A 62 -9.16 -23.53 -53.35
N LYS A 63 -8.00 -23.19 -53.93
CA LYS A 63 -7.39 -24.01 -54.99
C LYS A 63 -7.05 -25.41 -54.49
N GLU A 64 -6.52 -25.52 -53.27
CA GLU A 64 -6.27 -26.83 -52.64
C GLU A 64 -7.56 -27.59 -52.35
N TYR A 65 -8.62 -26.89 -51.94
CA TYR A 65 -9.91 -27.50 -51.66
C TYR A 65 -10.58 -28.05 -52.93
N VAL A 66 -10.55 -27.30 -54.04
CA VAL A 66 -11.03 -27.78 -55.35
C VAL A 66 -10.25 -29.01 -55.81
N LYS A 67 -8.90 -28.99 -55.69
CA LYS A 67 -8.05 -30.16 -55.99
C LYS A 67 -8.37 -31.37 -55.12
N LYS A 68 -8.65 -31.17 -53.82
CA LYS A 68 -9.06 -32.25 -52.93
C LYS A 68 -10.37 -32.89 -53.43
N ILE A 69 -11.36 -32.07 -53.77
CA ILE A 69 -12.66 -32.55 -54.25
C ILE A 69 -12.54 -33.29 -55.59
N GLU A 70 -11.62 -32.90 -56.47
CA GLU A 70 -11.34 -33.62 -57.74
C GLU A 70 -10.96 -35.10 -57.53
N HIS A 71 -10.30 -35.41 -56.41
CA HIS A 71 -9.81 -36.74 -56.08
C HIS A 71 -10.67 -37.51 -55.07
N THR A 72 -11.82 -36.98 -54.65
CA THR A 72 -12.63 -37.59 -53.58
C THR A 72 -13.95 -38.19 -54.11
N GLU A 73 -14.38 -39.33 -53.55
CA GLU A 73 -15.69 -39.94 -53.85
C GLU A 73 -16.87 -39.08 -53.34
N TYR A 74 -18.04 -39.22 -54.00
CA TYR A 74 -19.19 -38.32 -53.90
C TYR A 74 -19.72 -38.07 -52.47
N LEU A 75 -19.70 -39.08 -51.58
CA LEU A 75 -20.27 -38.99 -50.23
C LEU A 75 -19.44 -38.14 -49.24
N SER A 76 -18.11 -38.09 -49.41
CA SER A 76 -17.21 -37.32 -48.53
C SER A 76 -17.19 -35.80 -48.82
N CYS A 77 -17.77 -35.37 -49.93
CA CYS A 77 -17.86 -33.94 -50.27
C CYS A 77 -18.93 -33.20 -49.46
N LEU A 78 -19.89 -33.90 -48.88
CA LEU A 78 -21.02 -33.32 -48.12
C LEU A 78 -20.62 -32.75 -46.74
N THR A 79 -19.50 -33.20 -46.17
CA THR A 79 -19.05 -32.82 -44.82
C THR A 79 -17.89 -31.84 -44.82
N ASN A 80 -17.21 -31.65 -45.95
CA ASN A 80 -16.08 -30.75 -46.02
C ASN A 80 -16.55 -29.33 -46.30
N LYS A 81 -16.12 -28.39 -45.47
CA LYS A 81 -16.40 -26.97 -45.63
C LYS A 81 -15.12 -26.17 -45.44
N VAL A 82 -14.99 -25.06 -46.14
CA VAL A 82 -13.83 -24.17 -46.03
C VAL A 82 -14.31 -22.77 -45.69
N GLN A 83 -13.69 -22.18 -44.66
CA GLN A 83 -13.94 -20.80 -44.26
C GLN A 83 -13.03 -19.88 -45.05
N ILE A 84 -13.62 -18.87 -45.67
CA ILE A 84 -12.92 -17.92 -46.52
C ILE A 84 -13.40 -16.50 -46.22
N LYS A 85 -12.59 -15.49 -46.51
CA LYS A 85 -13.05 -14.11 -46.55
C LYS A 85 -13.50 -13.76 -47.96
N LEU A 86 -14.79 -13.49 -48.10
CA LEU A 86 -15.40 -13.03 -49.33
C LEU A 86 -15.41 -11.50 -49.35
N LEU A 87 -14.75 -10.91 -50.34
CA LEU A 87 -14.84 -9.50 -50.67
C LEU A 87 -15.90 -9.30 -51.76
N ASN A 88 -16.98 -8.62 -51.40
CA ASN A 88 -17.97 -8.17 -52.37
C ASN A 88 -17.39 -7.01 -53.22
N LYS A 89 -17.88 -6.79 -54.45
CA LYS A 89 -17.53 -5.63 -55.32
C LYS A 89 -17.72 -4.25 -54.68
N LEU A 90 -18.51 -4.15 -53.62
CA LEU A 90 -18.65 -2.94 -52.79
C LEU A 90 -17.58 -2.83 -51.68
N SER A 91 -16.52 -3.66 -51.74
CA SER A 91 -15.43 -3.75 -50.75
C SER A 91 -15.86 -4.11 -49.33
N LYS A 92 -17.04 -4.72 -49.16
CA LYS A 92 -17.49 -5.25 -47.87
C LYS A 92 -16.99 -6.68 -47.67
N GLU A 93 -16.35 -6.91 -46.53
CA GLU A 93 -15.83 -8.23 -46.13
C GLU A 93 -16.92 -9.07 -45.44
N TYR A 94 -17.03 -10.32 -45.87
CA TYR A 94 -17.82 -11.36 -45.22
C TYR A 94 -16.91 -12.54 -44.88
N ILE A 95 -17.13 -13.16 -43.73
CA ILE A 95 -16.53 -14.46 -43.41
C ILE A 95 -17.58 -15.49 -43.79
N THR A 96 -17.28 -16.26 -44.84
CA THR A 96 -18.23 -17.22 -45.40
C THR A 96 -17.67 -18.63 -45.33
N GLU A 97 -18.56 -19.59 -45.14
CA GLU A 97 -18.26 -21.01 -45.21
C GLU A 97 -18.74 -21.53 -46.55
N ILE A 98 -17.81 -22.03 -47.38
CA ILE A 98 -18.10 -22.67 -48.66
C ILE A 98 -18.15 -24.17 -48.48
N SER A 99 -19.20 -24.80 -49.00
CA SER A 99 -19.22 -26.23 -49.33
C SER A 99 -19.40 -26.43 -50.82
N MET A 100 -18.70 -27.43 -51.38
CA MET A 100 -18.71 -27.73 -52.81
C MET A 100 -19.02 -29.21 -53.06
N ILE A 101 -19.81 -29.49 -54.09
CA ILE A 101 -20.18 -30.85 -54.51
C ILE A 101 -19.93 -30.99 -56.01
N LYS A 102 -19.32 -32.09 -56.45
CA LYS A 102 -19.08 -32.39 -57.87
C LYS A 102 -20.38 -32.77 -58.58
N ILE A 103 -20.69 -32.10 -59.69
CA ILE A 103 -21.89 -32.31 -60.52
C ILE A 103 -21.53 -32.34 -62.02
N SER A 104 -22.48 -32.75 -62.87
CA SER A 104 -22.40 -32.49 -64.31
C SER A 104 -23.43 -31.42 -64.68
N TYR A 105 -22.96 -30.29 -65.20
CA TYR A 105 -23.81 -29.18 -65.64
C TYR A 105 -23.62 -28.97 -67.14
N LEU A 106 -24.71 -29.06 -67.92
CA LEU A 106 -24.68 -28.95 -69.38
C LEU A 106 -23.61 -29.84 -70.06
N GLY A 107 -23.39 -31.06 -69.53
CA GLY A 107 -22.44 -32.03 -70.07
C GLY A 107 -20.96 -31.77 -69.72
N LYS A 108 -20.65 -30.76 -68.91
CA LYS A 108 -19.30 -30.49 -68.39
C LYS A 108 -19.18 -30.89 -66.92
N GLU A 109 -17.98 -31.29 -66.49
CA GLU A 109 -17.70 -31.43 -65.06
C GLU A 109 -17.75 -30.05 -64.39
N SER A 110 -18.51 -29.93 -63.31
CA SER A 110 -18.75 -28.66 -62.62
C SER A 110 -18.93 -28.89 -61.11
N TYR A 111 -18.92 -27.81 -60.34
CA TYR A 111 -19.03 -27.84 -58.88
C TYR A 111 -20.20 -26.99 -58.42
N LEU A 112 -21.17 -27.60 -57.74
CA LEU A 112 -22.23 -26.90 -57.04
C LEU A 112 -21.70 -26.40 -55.70
N CYS A 113 -21.72 -25.09 -55.50
CA CYS A 113 -21.14 -24.43 -54.35
C CYS A 113 -22.23 -23.73 -53.55
N THR A 114 -22.17 -23.83 -52.23
CA THR A 114 -23.06 -23.08 -51.34
C THR A 114 -22.23 -22.22 -50.40
N LEU A 115 -22.63 -20.97 -50.24
CA LEU A 115 -22.06 -20.03 -49.27
C LEU A 115 -22.98 -19.90 -48.07
N ASN A 116 -22.41 -20.00 -46.87
CA ASN A 116 -23.07 -19.64 -45.63
C ASN A 116 -22.35 -18.45 -45.00
N ASP A 117 -23.06 -17.34 -44.78
CA ASP A 117 -22.50 -16.18 -44.08
C ASP A 117 -22.41 -16.47 -42.58
N ILE A 118 -21.19 -16.52 -42.06
CA ILE A 118 -20.91 -16.74 -40.63
C ILE A 118 -20.23 -15.53 -39.99
N THR A 119 -20.32 -14.36 -40.64
CA THR A 119 -19.65 -13.13 -40.20
C THR A 119 -20.09 -12.72 -38.80
N GLU A 120 -21.41 -12.66 -38.55
CA GLU A 120 -21.97 -12.27 -37.25
C GLU A 120 -21.56 -13.25 -36.15
N PHE A 121 -21.61 -14.56 -36.43
CA PHE A 121 -21.19 -15.61 -35.51
C PHE A 121 -19.70 -15.48 -35.16
N PHE A 122 -18.83 -15.27 -36.16
CA PHE A 122 -17.39 -15.15 -35.96
C PHE A 122 -17.03 -13.87 -35.19
N ILE A 123 -17.65 -12.74 -35.54
CA ILE A 123 -17.46 -11.46 -34.82
C ILE A 123 -17.92 -11.60 -33.37
N SER A 124 -19.09 -12.22 -33.13
CA SER A 124 -19.63 -12.42 -31.79
C SER A 124 -18.73 -13.34 -30.95
N SER A 125 -18.28 -14.46 -31.52
CA SER A 125 -17.35 -15.40 -30.87
C SER A 125 -16.03 -14.73 -30.51
N ARG A 126 -15.45 -13.95 -31.45
CA ARG A 126 -14.20 -13.22 -31.19
C ARG A 126 -14.39 -12.11 -30.15
N LYS A 127 -15.53 -11.43 -30.15
CA LYS A 127 -15.87 -10.39 -29.16
C LYS A 127 -16.01 -11.01 -27.75
N LEU A 128 -16.70 -12.13 -27.63
CA LEU A 128 -16.84 -12.87 -26.36
C LEU A 128 -15.47 -13.31 -25.81
N LYS A 129 -14.61 -13.89 -26.66
CA LYS A 129 -13.24 -14.28 -26.25
C LYS A 129 -12.42 -13.09 -25.73
N ARG A 130 -12.55 -11.92 -26.37
CA ARG A 130 -11.87 -10.69 -25.90
C ARG A 130 -12.43 -10.18 -24.57
N ILE A 131 -13.73 -10.27 -24.36
CA ILE A 131 -14.36 -9.89 -23.08
C ILE A 131 -13.87 -10.81 -21.96
N LEU A 132 -13.92 -12.13 -22.18
CA LEU A 132 -13.43 -13.11 -21.19
C LEU A 132 -11.95 -12.92 -20.84
N ASN A 133 -11.11 -12.64 -21.83
CA ASN A 133 -9.68 -12.39 -21.61
C ASN A 133 -9.37 -11.01 -21.00
N ALA A 134 -10.32 -10.08 -21.00
CA ALA A 134 -10.18 -8.80 -20.30
C ALA A 134 -10.57 -8.87 -18.82
N ILE A 135 -11.26 -9.94 -18.41
CA ILE A 135 -11.57 -10.20 -17.00
C ILE A 135 -10.28 -10.59 -16.29
N PRO A 136 -9.90 -9.90 -15.20
CA PRO A 136 -8.67 -10.20 -14.46
C PRO A 136 -8.77 -11.49 -13.63
N ASP A 137 -9.98 -11.89 -13.27
CA ASP A 137 -10.24 -13.16 -12.60
C ASP A 137 -10.14 -14.30 -13.62
N VAL A 138 -9.65 -15.45 -13.15
CA VAL A 138 -9.65 -16.67 -13.94
C VAL A 138 -11.07 -17.15 -14.10
N VAL A 139 -11.47 -17.41 -15.34
CA VAL A 139 -12.77 -18.01 -15.66
C VAL A 139 -12.49 -19.36 -16.31
N ILE A 140 -12.96 -20.43 -15.67
CA ILE A 140 -12.81 -21.81 -16.16
C ILE A 140 -14.20 -22.39 -16.39
N GLU A 141 -14.40 -22.98 -17.57
CA GLU A 141 -15.55 -23.82 -17.88
C GLU A 141 -15.12 -25.28 -17.78
N PHE A 142 -15.71 -26.00 -16.82
CA PHE A 142 -15.54 -27.43 -16.65
C PHE A 142 -16.67 -28.22 -17.30
N ASP A 143 -16.42 -29.51 -17.56
CA ASP A 143 -17.48 -30.48 -17.71
C ASP A 143 -18.23 -30.73 -16.38
N LYS A 144 -19.32 -31.50 -16.44
CA LYS A 144 -20.21 -31.70 -15.29
C LYS A 144 -19.56 -32.38 -14.08
N ASN A 145 -18.40 -33.01 -14.26
CA ASN A 145 -17.69 -33.74 -13.22
C ASN A 145 -16.45 -32.98 -12.71
N HIS A 146 -16.12 -31.83 -13.30
CA HIS A 146 -14.83 -31.15 -13.09
C HIS A 146 -13.61 -31.99 -13.51
N ASP A 147 -13.77 -32.93 -14.43
CA ASP A 147 -12.66 -33.76 -14.92
C ASP A 147 -11.90 -33.07 -16.05
N LYS A 148 -12.61 -32.28 -16.87
CA LYS A 148 -12.07 -31.67 -18.08
C LYS A 148 -12.39 -30.19 -18.19
N ILE A 149 -11.39 -29.42 -18.60
CA ILE A 149 -11.52 -27.99 -18.89
C ILE A 149 -11.97 -27.83 -20.34
N LYS A 150 -13.18 -27.32 -20.55
CA LYS A 150 -13.74 -27.01 -21.87
C LYS A 150 -13.22 -25.67 -22.39
N ALA A 151 -13.05 -24.69 -21.51
CA ALA A 151 -12.52 -23.39 -21.84
C ALA A 151 -11.91 -22.72 -20.61
N ALA A 152 -10.90 -21.89 -20.82
CA ALA A 152 -10.37 -20.98 -19.81
C ALA A 152 -10.05 -19.63 -20.46
N ASN A 153 -10.10 -18.54 -19.69
CA ASN A 153 -9.56 -17.27 -20.14
C ASN A 153 -8.04 -17.20 -19.88
N SER A 154 -7.38 -16.22 -20.49
CA SER A 154 -5.93 -16.04 -20.36
C SER A 154 -5.45 -15.66 -18.95
N ALA A 155 -6.35 -15.26 -18.05
CA ALA A 155 -5.98 -14.92 -16.67
C ALA A 155 -5.44 -16.13 -15.88
N ILE A 156 -5.77 -17.36 -16.29
CA ILE A 156 -5.29 -18.60 -15.65
C ILE A 156 -3.76 -18.66 -15.61
N GLU A 157 -3.09 -18.17 -16.65
CA GLU A 157 -1.63 -18.13 -16.72
C GLU A 157 -1.03 -17.18 -15.67
N GLY A 158 -1.65 -16.03 -15.43
CA GLY A 158 -1.19 -15.07 -14.42
C GLY A 158 -1.30 -15.61 -12.99
N VAL A 159 -2.35 -16.38 -12.71
CA VAL A 159 -2.57 -16.98 -11.38
C VAL A 159 -1.67 -18.19 -11.17
N TYR A 160 -1.65 -19.15 -12.10
CA TYR A 160 -0.97 -20.43 -11.92
C TYR A 160 0.46 -20.48 -12.47
N GLY A 161 0.85 -19.56 -13.35
CA GLY A 161 2.18 -19.52 -13.99
C GLY A 161 2.38 -20.58 -15.07
N ILE A 162 1.29 -21.12 -15.62
CA ILE A 162 1.28 -22.17 -16.65
C ILE A 162 0.45 -21.67 -17.85
N PRO A 163 0.88 -21.84 -19.10
CA PRO A 163 0.11 -21.43 -20.29
C PRO A 163 -1.30 -22.02 -20.32
N ASP A 164 -2.29 -21.24 -20.76
CA ASP A 164 -3.70 -21.65 -20.79
C ASP A 164 -3.96 -22.85 -21.72
N GLU A 165 -3.12 -23.05 -22.76
CA GLU A 165 -3.21 -24.22 -23.62
C GLU A 165 -2.97 -25.53 -22.86
N GLN A 166 -2.12 -25.54 -21.82
CA GLN A 166 -1.83 -26.76 -21.07
C GLN A 166 -3.01 -27.19 -20.19
N PHE A 167 -3.81 -26.22 -19.71
CA PHE A 167 -5.05 -26.50 -19.01
C PHE A 167 -6.15 -26.99 -19.95
N THR A 168 -6.33 -26.32 -21.11
CA THR A 168 -7.36 -26.73 -22.09
C THR A 168 -7.03 -28.05 -22.80
N GLN A 169 -5.74 -28.44 -22.85
CA GLN A 169 -5.29 -29.78 -23.28
C GLN A 169 -5.39 -30.83 -22.16
N ASN A 170 -5.84 -30.47 -20.95
CA ASN A 170 -5.90 -31.31 -19.75
C ASN A 170 -4.55 -31.95 -19.37
N ILE A 171 -3.44 -31.24 -19.59
CA ILE A 171 -2.11 -31.63 -19.09
C ILE A 171 -2.02 -31.33 -17.59
N PHE A 172 -2.62 -30.23 -17.15
CA PHE A 172 -2.70 -29.82 -15.74
C PHE A 172 -4.15 -29.61 -15.33
N HIS A 173 -4.47 -30.00 -14.09
CA HIS A 173 -5.71 -29.65 -13.44
C HIS A 173 -5.47 -28.63 -12.32
N PRO A 174 -6.28 -27.56 -12.16
CA PRO A 174 -6.10 -26.55 -11.11
C PRO A 174 -6.02 -27.14 -9.69
N ILE A 175 -6.72 -28.27 -9.45
CA ILE A 175 -6.71 -28.97 -8.15
C ILE A 175 -5.34 -29.56 -7.81
N ASP A 176 -4.50 -29.87 -8.81
CA ASP A 176 -3.16 -30.44 -8.60
C ASP A 176 -2.21 -29.41 -7.98
N LEU A 177 -2.50 -28.13 -8.19
CA LEU A 177 -1.73 -26.99 -7.72
C LEU A 177 -2.26 -26.43 -6.39
N VAL A 178 -3.29 -27.04 -5.79
CA VAL A 178 -3.77 -26.69 -4.45
C VAL A 178 -2.72 -27.06 -3.42
N TYR A 179 -2.53 -26.19 -2.43
CA TYR A 179 -1.62 -26.44 -1.31
C TYR A 179 -2.05 -27.70 -0.55
N GLU A 180 -1.09 -28.54 -0.13
CA GLU A 180 -1.37 -29.90 0.34
C GLU A 180 -2.44 -29.97 1.45
N GLU A 181 -2.35 -29.07 2.44
CA GLU A 181 -3.29 -28.99 3.57
C GLU A 181 -4.72 -28.59 3.15
N ASP A 182 -4.87 -27.91 2.02
CA ASP A 182 -6.16 -27.38 1.56
C ASP A 182 -6.85 -28.34 0.56
N LYS A 183 -6.16 -29.40 0.10
CA LYS A 183 -6.66 -30.30 -0.96
C LYS A 183 -7.97 -31.00 -0.62
N GLU A 184 -8.11 -31.55 0.59
CA GLU A 184 -9.34 -32.24 1.01
C GLU A 184 -10.52 -31.27 1.10
N TYR A 185 -10.27 -30.07 1.60
CA TYR A 185 -11.26 -29.01 1.70
C TYR A 185 -11.76 -28.56 0.31
N VAL A 186 -10.84 -28.34 -0.63
CA VAL A 186 -11.18 -27.97 -2.02
C VAL A 186 -11.92 -29.11 -2.73
N LYS A 187 -11.49 -30.37 -2.59
CA LYS A 187 -12.21 -31.51 -3.18
C LYS A 187 -13.63 -31.64 -2.67
N SER A 188 -13.83 -31.41 -1.36
CA SER A 188 -15.16 -31.44 -0.75
C SER A 188 -16.06 -30.35 -1.33
N PHE A 189 -15.52 -29.14 -1.54
CA PHE A 189 -16.22 -28.05 -2.20
C PHE A 189 -16.67 -28.42 -3.63
N TYR A 190 -15.78 -28.95 -4.46
CA TYR A 190 -16.10 -29.32 -5.84
C TYR A 190 -17.18 -30.41 -5.92
N ASN A 191 -17.14 -31.39 -5.00
CA ASN A 191 -18.14 -32.46 -4.94
C ASN A 191 -19.53 -31.94 -4.52
N ASN A 192 -19.58 -31.05 -3.53
CA ASN A 192 -20.83 -30.51 -3.01
C ASN A 192 -21.43 -29.42 -3.92
N LEU A 193 -20.63 -28.80 -4.78
CA LEU A 193 -21.07 -27.71 -5.64
C LEU A 193 -22.22 -28.11 -6.57
N LEU A 194 -22.27 -29.37 -7.01
CA LEU A 194 -23.36 -29.87 -7.84
C LEU A 194 -24.72 -29.88 -7.13
N ASP A 195 -24.71 -30.08 -5.81
CA ASP A 195 -25.91 -30.07 -4.96
C ASP A 195 -26.27 -28.65 -4.48
N GLU A 196 -25.26 -27.81 -4.24
CA GLU A 196 -25.44 -26.43 -3.76
C GLU A 196 -25.73 -25.41 -4.88
N GLU A 197 -25.52 -25.78 -6.15
CA GLU A 197 -25.64 -24.98 -7.38
C GLU A 197 -24.68 -23.76 -7.48
N TYR A 198 -24.34 -23.14 -6.34
CA TYR A 198 -23.39 -22.05 -6.22
C TYR A 198 -22.64 -22.15 -4.89
N GLY A 199 -21.34 -21.85 -4.92
CA GLY A 199 -20.55 -21.82 -3.70
C GLY A 199 -19.29 -20.98 -3.82
N LYS A 200 -18.68 -20.68 -2.68
CA LYS A 200 -17.44 -19.88 -2.61
C LYS A 200 -16.49 -20.38 -1.54
N ILE A 201 -15.21 -20.41 -1.85
CA ILE A 201 -14.15 -20.79 -0.92
C ILE A 201 -12.89 -19.92 -1.10
N GLU A 202 -12.07 -19.85 -0.06
CA GLU A 202 -10.72 -19.27 -0.13
C GLU A 202 -9.70 -20.33 0.28
N TYR A 203 -8.66 -20.53 -0.52
CA TYR A 203 -7.63 -21.55 -0.27
C TYR A 203 -6.29 -21.14 -0.88
N ARG A 204 -5.24 -21.88 -0.56
CA ARG A 204 -3.88 -21.65 -1.08
C ARG A 204 -3.60 -22.53 -2.29
N ILE A 205 -2.89 -21.97 -3.25
CA ILE A 205 -2.30 -22.69 -4.38
C ILE A 205 -0.78 -22.48 -4.40
N ILE A 206 -0.07 -23.40 -5.05
CA ILE A 206 1.34 -23.31 -5.39
C ILE A 206 1.42 -23.11 -6.90
N SER A 207 1.80 -21.90 -7.33
CA SER A 207 2.02 -21.62 -8.76
C SER A 207 3.29 -22.31 -9.26
N ALA A 208 3.45 -22.45 -10.59
CA ALA A 208 4.56 -23.17 -11.21
C ALA A 208 5.96 -22.62 -10.87
N ASN A 209 6.04 -21.36 -10.44
CA ASN A 209 7.28 -20.75 -9.96
C ASN A 209 7.55 -21.00 -8.45
N GLY A 210 6.74 -21.83 -7.78
CA GLY A 210 6.86 -22.18 -6.37
C GLY A 210 6.25 -21.17 -5.39
N LEU A 211 5.65 -20.07 -5.87
CA LEU A 211 5.01 -19.09 -4.99
C LEU A 211 3.66 -19.60 -4.48
N ILE A 212 3.46 -19.47 -3.17
CA ILE A 212 2.17 -19.69 -2.53
C ILE A 212 1.30 -18.45 -2.75
N LYS A 213 0.10 -18.67 -3.32
CA LYS A 213 -0.91 -17.64 -3.52
C LYS A 213 -2.18 -18.02 -2.79
N TRP A 214 -2.88 -17.03 -2.25
CA TRP A 214 -4.26 -17.20 -1.79
C TRP A 214 -5.20 -16.89 -2.93
N VAL A 215 -6.11 -17.81 -3.22
CA VAL A 215 -7.17 -17.62 -4.21
C VAL A 215 -8.54 -17.70 -3.54
N ARG A 216 -9.48 -16.97 -4.12
CA ARG A 216 -10.90 -17.12 -3.85
C ARG A 216 -11.55 -17.69 -5.08
N ASP A 217 -12.19 -18.84 -4.94
CA ASP A 217 -12.90 -19.52 -6.00
C ASP A 217 -14.41 -19.43 -5.75
N GLU A 218 -15.15 -19.09 -6.80
CA GLU A 218 -16.60 -19.07 -6.81
C GLU A 218 -17.07 -20.00 -7.93
N GLY A 219 -17.83 -21.03 -7.55
CA GLY A 219 -18.34 -22.04 -8.46
C GLY A 219 -19.83 -21.82 -8.77
N GLU A 220 -20.25 -22.05 -10.01
CA GLU A 220 -21.64 -21.93 -10.47
C GLU A 220 -22.00 -23.05 -11.45
N VAL A 221 -23.08 -23.78 -11.16
CA VAL A 221 -23.57 -24.89 -11.98
C VAL A 221 -24.57 -24.38 -13.02
N VAL A 222 -24.40 -24.82 -14.27
CA VAL A 222 -25.30 -24.45 -15.39
C VAL A 222 -26.00 -25.69 -15.92
N TYR A 223 -27.33 -25.63 -16.00
CA TYR A 223 -28.20 -26.71 -16.47
C TYR A 223 -28.57 -26.57 -17.96
N LYS A 224 -28.89 -27.69 -18.63
CA LYS A 224 -29.35 -27.70 -20.03
C LYS A 224 -30.70 -27.00 -20.23
N ASP A 225 -31.60 -27.17 -19.27
CA ASP A 225 -32.95 -26.60 -19.24
C ASP A 225 -33.12 -25.75 -17.96
N TYR A 226 -34.01 -24.77 -17.97
CA TYR A 226 -34.28 -23.93 -16.79
C TYR A 226 -34.87 -24.77 -15.64
N GLY A 227 -34.06 -25.03 -14.61
CA GLY A 227 -34.42 -25.70 -13.34
C GLY A 227 -34.21 -27.22 -13.32
N ASN A 228 -33.42 -27.71 -12.35
CA ASN A 228 -33.14 -29.13 -12.00
C ASN A 228 -32.90 -30.12 -13.16
N GLY A 229 -32.45 -29.63 -14.33
CA GLY A 229 -32.16 -30.44 -15.50
C GLY A 229 -30.82 -31.18 -15.42
N GLU A 230 -30.42 -31.84 -16.50
CA GLU A 230 -29.07 -32.40 -16.60
C GLU A 230 -28.02 -31.26 -16.56
N VAL A 231 -27.01 -31.39 -15.70
CA VAL A 231 -25.88 -30.44 -15.63
C VAL A 231 -25.18 -30.37 -16.99
N LEU A 232 -25.13 -29.17 -17.57
CA LEU A 232 -24.47 -28.89 -18.84
C LEU A 232 -22.97 -28.66 -18.64
N LYS A 233 -22.62 -27.85 -17.63
CA LYS A 233 -21.26 -27.40 -17.33
C LYS A 233 -21.20 -26.70 -15.97
N VAL A 234 -19.98 -26.51 -15.47
CA VAL A 234 -19.73 -25.75 -14.24
C VAL A 234 -18.73 -24.64 -14.54
N TYR A 235 -18.98 -23.43 -14.02
CA TYR A 235 -18.07 -22.30 -14.09
C TYR A 235 -17.35 -22.10 -12.77
N HIS A 236 -16.06 -21.77 -12.85
CA HIS A 236 -15.26 -21.32 -11.71
C HIS A 236 -14.68 -19.94 -11.98
N PHE A 237 -14.80 -19.04 -11.01
CA PHE A 237 -14.26 -17.70 -11.01
C PHE A 237 -13.19 -17.58 -9.93
N ILE A 238 -11.92 -17.72 -10.31
CA ILE A 238 -10.80 -17.77 -9.38
C ILE A 238 -10.07 -16.43 -9.36
N ARG A 239 -10.12 -15.74 -8.22
CA ARG A 239 -9.46 -14.45 -7.99
C ARG A 239 -8.25 -14.62 -7.07
N ASP A 240 -7.09 -14.09 -7.47
CA ASP A 240 -5.94 -13.94 -6.57
C ASP A 240 -6.24 -12.89 -5.49
N ILE A 241 -6.23 -13.31 -4.22
CA ILE A 241 -6.46 -12.49 -3.03
C ILE A 241 -5.22 -12.40 -2.14
N THR A 242 -4.05 -12.78 -2.66
CA THR A 242 -2.78 -12.82 -1.92
C THR A 242 -2.43 -11.45 -1.33
N GLU A 243 -2.53 -10.40 -2.12
CA GLU A 243 -2.24 -9.03 -1.68
C GLU A 243 -3.19 -8.59 -0.55
N ARG A 244 -4.50 -8.89 -0.69
CA ARG A 244 -5.50 -8.60 0.34
C ARG A 244 -5.16 -9.29 1.66
N LYS A 245 -4.80 -10.58 1.64
CA LYS A 245 -4.41 -11.34 2.83
C LYS A 245 -3.14 -10.78 3.46
N LYS A 246 -2.11 -10.48 2.66
CA LYS A 246 -0.86 -9.85 3.13
C LYS A 246 -1.12 -8.50 3.81
N ASN A 247 -1.97 -7.65 3.22
CA ASN A 247 -2.30 -6.34 3.79
C ASN A 247 -3.04 -6.48 5.13
N ILE A 248 -3.97 -7.43 5.24
CA ILE A 248 -4.69 -7.71 6.51
C ILE A 248 -3.70 -8.21 7.58
N GLU A 249 -2.77 -9.10 7.23
CA GLU A 249 -1.77 -9.60 8.18
C GLU A 249 -0.80 -8.50 8.61
N GLN A 250 -0.29 -7.70 7.68
CA GLN A 250 0.57 -6.56 7.99
C GLN A 250 -0.15 -5.55 8.90
N LEU A 251 -1.44 -5.30 8.65
CA LEU A 251 -2.25 -4.45 9.52
C LEU A 251 -2.37 -5.06 10.93
N LYS A 252 -2.68 -6.36 11.04
CA LYS A 252 -2.75 -7.05 12.34
C LYS A 252 -1.42 -7.03 13.09
N VAL A 253 -0.30 -7.24 12.40
CA VAL A 253 1.05 -7.22 13.00
C VAL A 253 1.41 -5.82 13.46
N SER A 254 1.15 -4.81 12.63
CA SER A 254 1.40 -3.41 12.99
C SER A 254 0.52 -2.93 14.13
N GLU A 255 -0.76 -3.32 14.17
CA GLU A 255 -1.67 -3.05 15.28
C GLU A 255 -1.18 -3.71 16.58
N LYS A 256 -0.79 -4.99 16.54
CA LYS A 256 -0.21 -5.68 17.72
C LYS A 256 1.07 -5.01 18.20
N LYS A 257 1.94 -4.58 17.27
CA LYS A 257 3.17 -3.86 17.60
C LYS A 257 2.88 -2.50 18.24
N TYR A 258 1.98 -1.73 17.63
CA TYR A 258 1.51 -0.46 18.18
C TYR A 258 0.94 -0.65 19.59
N ARG A 259 0.05 -1.63 19.78
CA ARG A 259 -0.57 -1.90 21.07
C ARG A 259 0.48 -2.26 22.13
N LYS A 260 1.47 -3.08 21.80
CA LYS A 260 2.58 -3.40 22.72
C LYS A 260 3.38 -2.15 23.11
N ILE A 261 3.80 -1.34 22.13
CA ILE A 261 4.59 -0.13 22.40
C ILE A 261 3.78 0.86 23.24
N PHE A 262 2.53 1.09 22.86
CA PHE A 262 1.62 2.00 23.54
C PHE A 262 1.39 1.57 25.00
N GLU A 263 1.00 0.32 25.23
CA GLU A 263 0.67 -0.20 26.57
C GLU A 263 1.89 -0.35 27.51
N HIS A 264 3.08 -0.59 26.96
CA HIS A 264 4.31 -0.76 27.74
C HIS A 264 5.22 0.47 27.75
N SER A 265 4.79 1.58 27.15
CA SER A 265 5.51 2.85 27.27
C SER A 265 5.62 3.25 28.74
N THR A 266 6.79 3.76 29.13
CA THR A 266 7.02 4.35 30.45
C THR A 266 6.29 5.68 30.58
N ASP A 267 6.23 6.44 29.50
CA ASP A 267 5.55 7.73 29.48
C ASP A 267 4.03 7.53 29.43
N PRO A 268 3.27 8.33 30.19
CA PRO A 268 1.83 8.47 30.03
C PRO A 268 1.46 8.89 28.60
N ILE A 269 0.71 8.03 27.91
CA ILE A 269 0.19 8.30 26.57
C ILE A 269 -1.33 8.10 26.59
N PHE A 270 -2.05 9.06 26.04
CA PHE A 270 -3.48 8.93 25.79
C PHE A 270 -3.89 9.60 24.48
N VAL A 271 -5.08 9.21 24.01
CA VAL A 271 -5.76 9.79 22.87
C VAL A 271 -7.12 10.29 23.36
N SER A 272 -7.45 11.54 23.08
CA SER A 272 -8.76 12.12 23.37
C SER A 272 -9.45 12.58 22.09
N ASP A 273 -10.77 12.81 22.16
CA ASP A 273 -11.48 13.54 21.12
C ASP A 273 -11.24 15.06 21.25
N SER A 274 -11.96 15.85 20.44
CA SER A 274 -11.88 17.32 20.46
C SER A 274 -12.47 17.96 21.73
N ASP A 275 -13.33 17.24 22.44
CA ASP A 275 -14.02 17.71 23.65
C ASP A 275 -13.32 17.22 24.92
N GLY A 276 -12.23 16.46 24.78
CA GLY A 276 -11.37 15.99 25.85
C GLY A 276 -11.75 14.64 26.45
N ALA A 277 -12.74 13.93 25.89
CA ALA A 277 -13.06 12.58 26.34
C ALA A 277 -11.98 11.60 25.89
N PHE A 278 -11.55 10.70 26.78
CA PHE A 278 -10.54 9.71 26.44
C PHE A 278 -11.10 8.69 25.44
N ILE A 279 -10.39 8.51 24.32
CA ILE A 279 -10.62 7.47 23.32
C ILE A 279 -9.73 6.25 23.63
N ASP A 280 -8.49 6.51 24.02
CA ASP A 280 -7.53 5.47 24.40
C ASP A 280 -6.56 6.04 25.46
N ILE A 281 -6.03 5.17 26.31
CA ILE A 281 -5.11 5.50 27.41
C ILE A 281 -4.24 4.27 27.70
N ASN A 282 -2.94 4.49 27.90
CA ASN A 282 -2.00 3.42 28.21
C ASN A 282 -1.84 3.19 29.73
N ASN A 283 -1.15 2.09 30.10
CA ASN A 283 -0.94 1.74 31.50
C ASN A 283 -0.19 2.81 32.32
N ALA A 284 0.76 3.53 31.72
CA ALA A 284 1.48 4.60 32.42
C ALA A 284 0.54 5.77 32.77
N ALA A 285 -0.34 6.17 31.85
CA ALA A 285 -1.32 7.21 32.08
C ALA A 285 -2.42 6.77 33.06
N LEU A 286 -2.84 5.49 33.02
CA LEU A 286 -3.75 4.94 34.04
C LEU A 286 -3.15 5.07 35.45
N ARG A 287 -1.86 4.75 35.62
CA ARG A 287 -1.16 4.91 36.91
C ARG A 287 -1.05 6.38 37.32
N LEU A 288 -0.67 7.27 36.39
CA LEU A 288 -0.53 8.70 36.68
C LEU A 288 -1.84 9.34 37.15
N PHE A 289 -2.94 9.01 36.47
CA PHE A 289 -4.27 9.54 36.75
C PHE A 289 -5.09 8.68 37.74
N GLY A 290 -4.50 7.58 38.25
CA GLY A 290 -5.10 6.77 39.33
C GLY A 290 -6.30 5.94 38.90
N PHE A 291 -6.41 5.61 37.61
CA PHE A 291 -7.46 4.75 37.11
C PHE A 291 -7.09 3.27 37.31
N SER A 292 -8.02 2.50 37.88
CA SER A 292 -7.82 1.07 38.12
C SER A 292 -7.95 0.26 36.82
N GLU A 293 -8.90 0.64 35.97
CA GLU A 293 -9.11 0.02 34.66
C GLU A 293 -9.28 1.07 33.57
N LYS A 294 -8.93 0.68 32.34
CA LYS A 294 -9.09 1.51 31.15
C LYS A 294 -10.53 1.97 30.94
N LYS A 295 -11.52 1.10 31.19
CA LYS A 295 -12.95 1.41 31.02
C LYS A 295 -13.38 2.62 31.87
N ASP A 296 -12.82 2.77 33.07
CA ASP A 296 -13.17 3.86 33.99
C ASP A 296 -12.60 5.19 33.49
N ALA A 297 -11.37 5.15 32.96
CA ALA A 297 -10.72 6.30 32.35
C ALA A 297 -11.48 6.80 31.11
N LEU A 298 -12.02 5.90 30.29
CA LEU A 298 -12.80 6.27 29.09
C LEU A 298 -14.11 7.01 29.40
N LEU A 299 -14.58 7.01 30.65
CA LEU A 299 -15.73 7.79 31.12
C LEU A 299 -15.36 9.18 31.64
N LYS A 300 -14.07 9.54 31.60
CA LYS A 300 -13.54 10.78 32.15
C LYS A 300 -13.09 11.73 31.05
N ASN A 301 -12.88 12.98 31.46
CA ASN A 301 -12.41 14.04 30.59
C ASN A 301 -11.03 14.52 31.04
N VAL A 302 -10.14 14.68 30.07
CA VAL A 302 -8.76 15.14 30.30
C VAL A 302 -8.69 16.54 30.89
N HIS A 303 -9.73 17.37 30.77
CA HIS A 303 -9.70 18.76 31.24
C HIS A 303 -9.46 18.88 32.75
N GLU A 304 -9.87 17.88 33.52
CA GLU A 304 -9.74 17.86 34.98
C GLU A 304 -8.29 17.69 35.46
N ILE A 305 -7.36 17.28 34.59
CA ILE A 305 -5.96 16.99 34.97
C ILE A 305 -5.08 18.24 35.01
N TYR A 306 -5.45 19.33 34.33
CA TYR A 306 -4.58 20.51 34.23
C TYR A 306 -4.65 21.34 35.50
N ALA A 307 -3.50 21.74 36.04
CA ALA A 307 -3.46 22.56 37.25
C ALA A 307 -3.98 23.99 36.99
N ASP A 308 -3.66 24.53 35.81
CA ASP A 308 -4.04 25.87 35.35
C ASP A 308 -4.88 25.80 34.06
N PRO A 309 -6.20 26.06 34.13
CA PRO A 309 -7.09 26.06 32.97
C PRO A 309 -6.73 27.10 31.90
N GLN A 310 -6.17 28.25 32.27
CA GLN A 310 -5.83 29.31 31.30
C GLN A 310 -4.65 28.88 30.43
N LYS A 311 -3.62 28.25 31.02
CA LYS A 311 -2.49 27.69 30.27
C LYS A 311 -2.95 26.59 29.31
N ARG A 312 -3.90 25.74 29.72
CA ARG A 312 -4.51 24.74 28.84
C ARG A 312 -5.16 25.41 27.63
N ASP A 313 -5.96 26.46 27.82
CA ASP A 313 -6.67 27.12 26.73
C ASP A 313 -5.70 27.74 25.71
N ILE A 314 -4.60 28.34 26.19
CA ILE A 314 -3.52 28.84 25.34
C ILE A 314 -2.88 27.69 24.54
N MET A 315 -2.52 26.60 25.21
CA MET A 315 -1.94 25.41 24.55
C MET A 315 -2.87 24.85 23.48
N MET A 316 -4.18 24.77 23.76
CA MET A 316 -5.19 24.28 22.81
C MET A 316 -5.36 25.22 21.61
N GLY A 317 -5.22 26.54 21.81
CA GLY A 317 -5.17 27.53 20.73
C GLY A 317 -3.97 27.27 19.81
N LEU A 318 -2.78 27.13 20.39
CA LEU A 318 -1.54 26.84 19.66
C LEU A 318 -1.61 25.49 18.92
N LEU A 319 -2.22 24.47 19.51
CA LEU A 319 -2.43 23.17 18.86
C LEU A 319 -3.32 23.28 17.62
N LYS A 320 -4.40 24.08 17.69
CA LYS A 320 -5.31 24.27 16.55
C LYS A 320 -4.60 24.93 15.36
N GLU A 321 -3.75 25.90 15.65
CA GLU A 321 -2.96 26.65 14.68
C GLU A 321 -1.83 25.79 14.07
N LYS A 322 -0.97 25.21 14.92
CA LYS A 322 0.25 24.51 14.49
C LYS A 322 0.04 23.04 14.14
N GLY A 323 -1.05 22.42 14.59
CA GLY A 323 -1.35 21.00 14.39
C GLY A 323 -0.64 20.05 15.36
N SER A 324 0.54 20.44 15.87
CA SER A 324 1.28 19.72 16.91
C SER A 324 2.17 20.66 17.74
N LEU A 325 2.46 20.28 18.98
CA LEU A 325 3.43 20.91 19.88
C LEU A 325 4.33 19.82 20.47
N SER A 326 5.61 20.10 20.61
CA SER A 326 6.58 19.21 21.27
C SER A 326 7.07 19.87 22.55
N ASP A 327 7.24 19.06 23.59
CA ASP A 327 7.91 19.44 24.84
C ASP A 327 7.34 20.71 25.49
N TYR A 328 6.03 20.92 25.36
CA TYR A 328 5.40 22.12 25.87
C TYR A 328 5.24 22.05 27.39
N PRO A 329 5.82 22.97 28.17
CA PRO A 329 5.82 22.89 29.63
C PRO A 329 4.42 23.13 30.20
N MET A 330 3.98 22.23 31.08
CA MET A 330 2.69 22.29 31.76
C MET A 330 2.78 21.80 33.19
N GLN A 331 1.80 22.20 34.00
CA GLN A 331 1.58 21.65 35.33
C GLN A 331 0.30 20.83 35.32
N ILE A 332 0.41 19.60 35.81
CA ILE A 332 -0.73 18.67 35.90
C ILE A 332 -0.92 18.21 37.34
N LYS A 333 -2.16 17.89 37.66
CA LYS A 333 -2.56 17.29 38.93
C LYS A 333 -2.53 15.78 38.78
N THR A 334 -1.78 15.12 39.65
CA THR A 334 -1.80 13.66 39.77
C THR A 334 -3.07 13.21 40.48
N HIS A 335 -3.35 11.91 40.46
CA HIS A 335 -4.47 11.32 41.19
C HIS A 335 -4.41 11.51 42.71
N ARG A 336 -3.23 11.83 43.26
CA ARG A 336 -3.01 12.10 44.68
C ARG A 336 -3.28 13.56 45.05
N GLY A 337 -3.50 14.42 44.06
CA GLY A 337 -3.65 15.87 44.23
C GLY A 337 -2.35 16.65 44.12
N ASP A 338 -1.19 15.97 44.01
CA ASP A 338 0.11 16.62 43.84
C ASP A 338 0.18 17.31 42.47
N ILE A 339 0.75 18.51 42.44
CA ILE A 339 1.07 19.23 41.20
C ILE A 339 2.50 18.87 40.81
N ILE A 340 2.67 18.39 39.59
CA ILE A 340 3.99 18.05 39.02
C ILE A 340 4.24 18.86 37.74
N ASP A 341 5.51 19.20 37.52
CA ASP A 341 5.98 19.86 36.31
C ASP A 341 6.29 18.81 35.24
N VAL A 342 5.65 18.96 34.08
CA VAL A 342 5.74 18.03 32.96
C VAL A 342 5.98 18.78 31.65
N THR A 343 6.55 18.10 30.67
CA THR A 343 6.41 18.53 29.27
C THR A 343 5.38 17.67 28.56
N VAL A 344 4.62 18.31 27.67
CA VAL A 344 3.55 17.67 26.93
C VAL A 344 3.87 17.75 25.43
N THR A 345 3.95 16.59 24.79
CA THR A 345 4.02 16.47 23.34
C THR A 345 2.65 16.07 22.83
N ILE A 346 2.02 16.95 22.07
CA ILE A 346 0.60 16.87 21.69
C ILE A 346 0.45 17.04 20.18
N GLY A 347 -0.27 16.13 19.53
CA GLY A 347 -0.53 16.15 18.10
C GLY A 347 -2.01 15.93 17.81
N CYS A 348 -2.58 16.71 16.90
CA CYS A 348 -3.97 16.54 16.48
C CYS A 348 -4.06 15.89 15.10
N ARG A 349 -5.00 14.95 14.96
CA ARG A 349 -5.37 14.35 13.68
C ARG A 349 -6.67 14.99 13.20
N LYS A 350 -6.62 15.66 12.06
CA LYS A 350 -7.79 16.30 11.44
C LYS A 350 -8.46 15.34 10.45
N ASN A 351 -9.78 15.43 10.31
CA ASN A 351 -10.51 14.74 9.26
C ASN A 351 -10.25 15.43 7.92
N ILE A 352 -9.76 14.68 6.93
CA ILE A 352 -9.35 15.19 5.61
C ILE A 352 -10.50 15.90 4.88
N ARG A 353 -11.75 15.45 5.06
CA ARG A 353 -12.92 16.04 4.39
C ARG A 353 -13.47 17.27 5.10
N THR A 354 -13.45 17.31 6.42
CA THR A 354 -14.13 18.35 7.20
C THR A 354 -13.19 19.36 7.85
N GLY A 355 -11.88 19.12 7.87
CA GLY A 355 -10.88 19.95 8.56
C GLY A 355 -10.94 19.91 10.10
N LYS A 356 -12.07 19.46 10.67
CA LYS A 356 -12.28 19.29 12.12
C LYS A 356 -11.29 18.29 12.73
N ILE A 357 -10.86 18.57 13.96
CA ILE A 357 -10.04 17.66 14.77
C ILE A 357 -10.85 16.41 15.06
N LYS A 358 -10.31 15.24 14.72
CA LYS A 358 -10.89 13.93 14.99
C LYS A 358 -10.40 13.35 16.31
N SER A 359 -9.11 13.52 16.59
CA SER A 359 -8.48 13.01 17.80
C SER A 359 -7.23 13.82 18.12
N ILE A 360 -6.86 13.82 19.39
CA ILE A 360 -5.67 14.47 19.93
C ILE A 360 -4.88 13.39 20.66
N GLN A 361 -3.63 13.18 20.27
CA GLN A 361 -2.72 12.29 20.98
C GLN A 361 -1.79 13.12 21.84
N THR A 362 -1.61 12.69 23.08
CA THR A 362 -0.81 13.40 24.08
C THR A 362 0.15 12.43 24.74
N ILE A 363 1.41 12.85 24.82
CA ILE A 363 2.48 12.19 25.57
C ILE A 363 2.91 13.17 26.66
N ILE A 364 3.02 12.68 27.89
CA ILE A 364 3.49 13.46 29.03
C ILE A 364 4.85 12.93 29.43
N HIS A 365 5.85 13.81 29.51
CA HIS A 365 7.14 13.48 30.11
C HIS A 365 7.24 14.16 31.46
N ASP A 366 7.53 13.38 32.49
CA ASP A 366 7.83 13.92 33.82
C ASP A 366 9.24 14.51 33.81
N ILE A 367 9.35 15.82 34.09
CA ILE A 367 10.63 16.53 34.14
C ILE A 367 11.03 16.90 35.57
N THR A 368 10.30 16.41 36.58
CA THR A 368 10.56 16.75 37.99
C THR A 368 12.00 16.42 38.39
N ASP A 369 12.50 15.25 37.99
CA ASP A 369 13.87 14.83 38.27
C ASP A 369 14.90 15.61 37.44
N VAL A 370 14.53 16.01 36.22
CA VAL A 370 15.39 16.83 35.36
C VAL A 370 15.58 18.21 35.99
N ILE A 371 14.50 18.86 36.42
CA ILE A 371 14.55 20.17 37.09
C ILE A 371 15.42 20.08 38.35
N LYS A 372 15.16 19.11 39.24
CA LYS A 372 15.96 18.91 40.45
C LYS A 372 17.45 18.71 40.15
N LYS A 373 17.78 17.94 39.11
CA LYS A 373 19.17 17.73 38.70
C LYS A 373 19.81 19.02 38.18
N THR A 374 19.10 19.77 37.35
CA THR A 374 19.57 21.06 36.83
C THR A 374 19.80 22.06 37.96
N GLU A 375 18.91 22.12 38.95
CA GLU A 375 19.09 22.93 40.16
C GLU A 375 20.34 22.53 40.95
N ILE A 376 20.53 21.23 41.21
CA ILE A 376 21.71 20.71 41.92
C ILE A 376 23.01 21.05 41.17
N GLU A 377 23.03 20.93 39.84
CA GLU A 377 24.19 21.29 39.03
C GLU A 377 24.48 22.79 39.07
N SER A 378 23.43 23.62 39.05
CA SER A 378 23.57 25.07 39.21
C SER A 378 24.17 25.42 40.58
N TYR A 379 23.66 24.84 41.67
CA TYR A 379 24.24 25.00 43.00
C TYR A 379 25.70 24.53 43.07
N ARG A 380 26.03 23.39 42.45
CA ARG A 380 27.42 22.89 42.39
C ARG A 380 28.36 23.85 41.69
N ARG A 381 27.95 24.47 40.57
CA ARG A 381 28.77 25.49 39.88
C ARG A 381 29.01 26.70 40.76
N THR A 382 27.98 27.21 41.42
CA THR A 382 28.11 28.35 42.32
C THR A 382 29.05 28.06 43.48
N LEU A 383 28.92 26.89 44.11
CA LEU A 383 29.84 26.46 45.18
C LEU A 383 31.28 26.32 44.68
N GLY A 384 31.48 25.80 43.46
CA GLY A 384 32.80 25.76 42.81
C GLY A 384 33.40 27.15 42.65
N GLY A 385 32.65 28.11 42.10
CA GLY A 385 33.13 29.49 41.94
C GLY A 385 33.44 30.20 43.27
N ILE A 386 32.69 29.90 44.33
CA ILE A 386 33.01 30.39 45.68
C ILE A 386 34.31 29.78 46.20
N ALA A 387 34.49 28.47 46.05
CA ALA A 387 35.70 27.77 46.48
C ALA A 387 36.94 28.30 45.77
N ASP A 388 36.85 28.54 44.45
CA ASP A 388 37.95 29.12 43.66
C ASP A 388 38.32 30.53 44.15
N ARG A 389 37.34 31.38 44.44
CA ARG A 389 37.59 32.72 45.01
C ARG A 389 38.27 32.65 46.37
N ILE A 390 37.79 31.77 47.25
CA ILE A 390 38.43 31.57 48.57
C ILE A 390 39.86 31.09 48.38
N ASN A 391 40.09 30.10 47.51
CA ASN A 391 41.43 29.58 47.24
C ASN A 391 42.36 30.69 46.72
N ASN A 392 41.93 31.50 45.76
CA ASN A 392 42.71 32.63 45.23
C ASN A 392 43.07 33.64 46.32
N ILE A 393 42.11 34.01 47.17
CA ILE A 393 42.35 34.90 48.31
C ILE A 393 43.38 34.27 49.28
N THR A 394 43.23 32.99 49.63
CA THR A 394 44.16 32.33 50.54
C THR A 394 45.57 32.21 49.97
N GLN A 395 45.72 31.91 48.68
CA GLN A 395 47.03 31.85 48.01
C GLN A 395 47.70 33.21 47.99
N SER A 396 46.95 34.28 47.68
CA SER A 396 47.47 35.64 47.73
C SER A 396 47.94 36.02 49.14
N GLN A 397 47.19 35.66 50.19
CA GLN A 397 47.63 35.88 51.58
C GLN A 397 48.91 35.12 51.93
N ILE A 398 48.99 33.83 51.55
CA ILE A 398 50.19 33.02 51.79
C ILE A 398 51.41 33.64 51.09
N MET A 399 51.25 34.10 49.84
CA MET A 399 52.30 34.78 49.10
C MET A 399 52.73 36.07 49.78
N HIS A 400 51.80 36.91 50.24
CA HIS A 400 52.12 38.14 50.97
C HIS A 400 52.88 37.86 52.26
N TYR A 401 52.48 36.83 53.04
CA TYR A 401 53.21 36.44 54.24
C TYR A 401 54.62 35.92 53.92
N GLY A 402 54.79 35.18 52.82
CA GLY A 402 56.10 34.73 52.34
C GLY A 402 57.02 35.91 52.01
N LEU A 403 56.52 36.89 51.24
CA LEU A 403 57.28 38.10 50.90
C LEU A 403 57.67 38.91 52.14
N ILE A 404 56.74 39.11 53.07
CA ILE A 404 57.03 39.80 54.34
C ILE A 404 58.14 39.07 55.10
N TYR A 405 58.10 37.74 55.15
CA TYR A 405 59.13 36.95 55.81
C TYR A 405 60.50 37.13 55.14
N GLU A 406 60.58 37.04 53.81
CA GLU A 406 61.82 37.27 53.04
C GLU A 406 62.39 38.69 53.26
N TYR A 407 61.51 39.70 53.27
CA TYR A 407 61.90 41.07 53.57
C TYR A 407 62.43 41.24 55.00
N ILE A 408 61.81 40.60 55.99
CA ILE A 408 62.30 40.61 57.38
C ILE A 408 63.67 39.93 57.47
N GLU A 409 63.88 38.79 56.79
CA GLU A 409 65.16 38.07 56.81
C GLU A 409 66.29 38.90 56.17
N SER A 410 66.00 39.56 55.04
CA SER A 410 66.95 40.46 54.38
C SER A 410 67.24 41.73 55.20
N PHE A 411 66.31 42.18 56.03
CA PHE A 411 66.45 43.37 56.87
C PHE A 411 67.59 43.24 57.89
N GLU A 412 67.81 42.04 58.45
CA GLU A 412 68.85 41.81 59.48
C GLU A 412 70.26 42.14 58.97
N ASN A 413 70.52 41.87 57.68
CA ASN A 413 71.85 41.98 57.06
C ASN A 413 72.04 43.24 56.18
N ALA A 414 71.02 44.09 56.04
CA ALA A 414 71.03 45.23 55.13
C ALA A 414 71.70 46.51 55.71
N SER A 415 72.22 47.36 54.84
CA SER A 415 72.73 48.70 55.18
C SER A 415 71.60 49.66 55.57
N ILE A 416 71.93 50.80 56.18
CA ILE A 416 70.94 51.79 56.66
C ILE A 416 70.06 52.32 55.51
N ASP A 417 70.65 52.54 54.33
CA ASP A 417 69.92 53.03 53.16
C ASP A 417 69.00 51.94 52.56
N GLU A 418 69.42 50.67 52.59
CA GLU A 418 68.62 49.53 52.12
C GLU A 418 67.47 49.20 53.07
N LYS A 419 67.66 49.37 54.38
CA LYS A 419 66.63 49.13 55.40
C LYS A 419 65.39 49.99 55.20
N ASN A 420 65.55 51.24 54.79
CA ASN A 420 64.41 52.12 54.51
C ASN A 420 63.58 51.62 53.31
N ASN A 421 64.24 51.09 52.27
CA ASN A 421 63.54 50.52 51.12
C ASN A 421 62.79 49.24 51.50
N ILE A 422 63.43 48.34 52.27
CA ILE A 422 62.80 47.11 52.75
C ILE A 422 61.57 47.41 53.63
N ILE A 423 61.62 48.44 54.48
CA ILE A 423 60.46 48.87 55.28
C ILE A 423 59.30 49.32 54.37
N ASN A 424 59.58 50.07 53.31
CA ASN A 424 58.54 50.50 52.37
C ASN A 424 57.94 49.30 51.62
N ASP A 425 58.76 48.35 51.17
CA ASP A 425 58.29 47.13 50.50
C ASP A 425 57.38 46.29 51.42
N ILE A 426 57.73 46.16 52.71
CA ILE A 426 56.88 45.49 53.71
C ILE A 426 55.54 46.22 53.88
N ILE A 427 55.56 47.56 53.94
CA ILE A 427 54.33 48.37 54.09
C ILE A 427 53.42 48.18 52.88
N ASP A 428 53.97 48.12 51.67
CA ASP A 428 53.20 47.90 50.44
C ASP A 428 52.55 46.51 50.43
N VAL A 429 53.30 45.45 50.76
CA VAL A 429 52.73 44.09 50.86
C VAL A 429 51.68 44.00 51.98
N LEU A 430 51.85 44.71 53.10
CA LEU A 430 50.83 44.79 54.15
C LEU A 430 49.55 45.49 53.68
N ASN A 431 49.68 46.54 52.86
CA ASN A 431 48.52 47.23 52.27
C ASN A 431 47.77 46.32 51.29
N ASP A 432 48.48 45.54 50.47
CA ASP A 432 47.88 44.58 49.54
C ASP A 432 47.22 43.41 50.28
N SER A 433 47.88 42.87 51.32
CA SER A 433 47.28 41.88 52.21
C SER A 433 45.99 42.40 52.85
N LYS A 434 45.98 43.66 53.30
CA LYS A 434 44.78 44.28 53.86
C LYS A 434 43.62 44.37 52.85
N ARG A 435 43.89 44.69 51.58
CA ARG A 435 42.87 44.71 50.51
C ARG A 435 42.23 43.33 50.33
N VAL A 436 43.04 42.29 50.23
CA VAL A 436 42.56 40.91 50.05
C VAL A 436 41.74 40.42 51.25
N VAL A 437 42.01 40.90 52.47
CA VAL A 437 41.16 40.62 53.65
C VAL A 437 39.78 41.30 53.53
N TYR A 438 39.71 42.50 52.93
CA TYR A 438 38.43 43.14 52.65
C TYR A 438 37.62 42.35 51.60
N ASP A 439 38.25 41.88 50.53
CA ASP A 439 37.58 41.03 49.52
C ASP A 439 36.96 39.78 50.16
N LEU A 440 37.66 39.16 51.12
CA LEU A 440 37.14 38.01 51.87
C LEU A 440 35.93 38.38 52.73
N LYS A 441 35.97 39.55 53.37
CA LYS A 441 34.88 40.06 54.20
C LYS A 441 33.64 40.33 53.35
N ASP A 442 33.81 40.90 52.16
CA ASP A 442 32.72 41.23 51.24
C ASP A 442 32.11 39.97 50.64
N LEU A 443 32.95 39.00 50.24
CA LEU A 443 32.49 37.66 49.86
C LEU A 443 31.68 36.99 50.97
N GLY A 444 32.16 37.06 52.22
CA GLY A 444 31.45 36.54 53.38
C GLY A 444 30.14 37.28 53.72
N ALA A 445 30.02 38.56 53.35
CA ALA A 445 28.79 39.33 53.49
C ALA A 445 27.76 38.95 52.41
N ALA A 446 28.19 38.75 51.18
CA ALA A 446 27.35 38.28 50.08
C ALA A 446 26.78 36.88 50.36
N ILE A 447 27.63 35.93 50.81
CA ILE A 447 27.19 34.58 51.17
C ILE A 447 26.16 34.62 52.32
N ARG A 448 26.38 35.46 53.34
CA ARG A 448 25.42 35.62 54.46
C ARG A 448 24.09 36.23 54.02
N ARG A 449 24.11 37.20 53.10
CA ARG A 449 22.87 37.76 52.52
C ARG A 449 22.03 36.66 51.87
N ILE A 450 22.66 35.82 51.04
CA ILE A 450 21.99 34.71 50.34
C ILE A 450 21.45 33.66 51.32
N TYR A 451 22.19 33.37 52.38
CA TYR A 451 21.77 32.38 53.38
C TYR A 451 20.56 32.84 54.21
N HIS A 452 20.53 34.12 54.60
CA HIS A 452 19.50 34.66 55.51
C HIS A 452 18.27 35.22 54.81
N ASN A 453 18.38 35.63 53.54
CA ASN A 453 17.24 36.10 52.76
C ASN A 453 17.29 35.44 51.37
N PRO A 454 16.61 34.30 51.18
CA PRO A 454 16.70 33.50 49.96
C PRO A 454 15.85 34.10 48.84
N GLU A 455 16.02 35.38 48.55
CA GLU A 455 15.71 35.81 47.18
C GLU A 455 16.72 35.08 46.28
N PRO A 456 16.25 34.25 45.34
CA PRO A 456 17.16 33.54 44.46
C PRO A 456 18.03 34.59 43.76
N PRO A 457 19.36 34.49 43.82
CA PRO A 457 20.23 35.41 43.12
C PRO A 457 19.80 35.48 41.66
N LYS A 458 19.92 36.65 41.03
CA LYS A 458 19.46 36.80 39.65
C LYS A 458 20.26 35.85 38.78
N ALA A 459 19.53 34.99 38.08
CA ALA A 459 20.06 34.12 37.04
C ALA A 459 20.61 35.00 35.92
N VAL A 460 21.92 34.96 35.71
CA VAL A 460 22.61 35.63 34.60
C VAL A 460 23.12 34.55 33.66
N SER A 461 22.93 34.77 32.36
CA SER A 461 23.43 33.85 31.34
C SER A 461 24.96 33.80 31.37
N ASP A 462 25.52 32.59 31.39
CA ASP A 462 26.97 32.36 31.28
C ASP A 462 27.48 32.43 29.83
N GLY A 463 26.60 32.70 28.86
CA GLY A 463 26.93 32.75 27.43
C GLY A 463 27.11 31.39 26.74
N LEU A 464 27.05 30.28 27.49
CA LEU A 464 27.20 28.90 27.00
C LEU A 464 25.95 28.03 27.27
N GLY A 465 24.83 28.66 27.65
CA GLY A 465 23.56 27.98 27.91
C GLY A 465 23.39 27.48 29.34
N GLY A 466 24.25 27.90 30.27
CA GLY A 466 24.07 27.74 31.71
C GLY A 466 23.65 29.04 32.40
N VAL A 467 23.24 28.88 33.66
CA VAL A 467 22.84 29.99 34.54
C VAL A 467 23.91 30.15 35.61
N LEU A 468 24.52 31.32 35.66
CA LEU A 468 25.30 31.81 36.80
C LEU A 468 24.39 32.60 37.72
N PHE A 469 24.71 32.61 39.00
CA PHE A 469 24.02 33.43 39.99
C PHE A 469 24.89 34.64 40.30
N ASP A 470 24.41 35.83 39.94
CA ASP A 470 25.06 37.08 40.31
C ASP A 470 24.90 37.30 41.82
N LEU A 471 26.03 37.35 42.51
CA LEU A 471 26.08 37.49 43.97
C LEU A 471 25.99 38.95 44.41
N HIS A 472 25.87 39.92 43.47
CA HIS A 472 25.88 41.36 43.73
C HIS A 472 26.89 41.74 44.81
N LEU A 473 28.16 41.50 44.50
CA LEU A 473 29.25 42.15 45.21
C LEU A 473 29.27 43.57 44.67
N ASP A 474 28.65 44.51 45.38
CA ASP A 474 28.74 45.93 45.07
C ASP A 474 30.22 46.29 44.84
N GLU A 475 30.52 46.93 43.70
CA GLU A 475 31.88 47.30 43.24
C GLU A 475 32.71 48.09 44.26
#